data_AF-A8WI37-F1
#
_entry.id   AF-A8WI37-F1
#
_cell.length_a   1.000
_cell.length_b   1.000
_cell.length_c   1.000
_cell.angle_alpha   90.00
_cell.angle_beta   90.00
_cell.angle_gamma   90.00
#
_symmetry.space_group_name_H-M   'P 1'
#
loop_
_entity.id
_entity.type
_entity.pdbx_description
1 polymer ?
#
loop_
_entity_poly.entity_id
_entity_poly.type
_entity_poly.pdbx_seq_one_letter_code
_entity_poly.pdbx_strand_id
1 'polypeptide(L)' 'MLTTKITYALSDWIREWRKCRKENPSLDDCIKFTEWKIENYELTDSDRMIIESILLYETEET' A
#
# COMPACT_ATOMS: atom_id res chain seq x y z
N MET A 1 4.92 13.11 -2.66
CA MET A 1 5.89 12.06 -2.37
C MET A 1 5.42 11.33 -1.13
N LEU A 2 5.23 10.02 -1.23
CA LEU A 2 4.91 9.19 -0.07
C LEU A 2 5.98 9.35 1.01
N THR A 3 5.52 9.63 2.22
CA THR A 3 6.42 9.67 3.37
C THR A 3 6.71 8.24 3.81
N THR A 4 7.88 8.04 4.42
CA THR A 4 8.25 6.77 5.05
C THR A 4 7.19 6.25 6.03
N LYS A 5 6.48 7.16 6.71
CA LYS A 5 5.39 6.79 7.63
C LYS A 5 4.21 6.13 6.90
N ILE A 6 3.86 6.64 5.72
CA ILE A 6 2.78 6.09 4.91
C ILE A 6 3.18 4.75 4.29
N THR A 7 4.42 4.64 3.81
CA THR A 7 4.91 3.37 3.24
C THR A 7 4.92 2.25 4.27
N TYR A 8 5.37 2.52 5.51
CA TYR A 8 5.28 1.53 6.60
C TYR A 8 3.84 1.16 6.95
N ALA A 9 2.96 2.16 7.05
CA ALA A 9 1.55 1.90 7.33
C ALA A 9 0.87 1.05 6.25
N LEU A 10 1.25 1.23 4.98
CA LEU A 10 0.79 0.42 3.86
C LEU A 10 1.29 -1.02 3.98
N SER A 11 2.59 -1.23 4.20
CA SER A 11 3.16 -2.57 4.42
C SER A 11 2.46 -3.33 5.55
N ASP A 12 2.27 -2.67 6.70
CA ASP A 12 1.59 -3.29 7.84
C ASP A 12 0.13 -3.62 7.51
N TRP A 13 -0.56 -2.73 6.81
CA TRP A 13 -1.94 -2.97 6.40
C TRP A 13 -2.07 -4.14 5.41
N ILE A 14 -1.14 -4.29 4.44
CA ILE A 14 -1.11 -5.43 3.51
C ILE A 14 -0.93 -6.74 4.29
N ARG A 15 0.00 -6.78 5.25
CA ARG A 15 0.23 -7.96 6.10
C ARG A 15 -1.01 -8.35 6.89
N GLU A 16 -1.68 -7.38 7.50
CA GLU A 16 -2.91 -7.62 8.27
C GLU A 16 -4.09 -8.03 7.38
N TRP A 17 -4.22 -7.45 6.18
CA TRP A 17 -5.22 -7.85 5.20
C TRP A 17 -5.08 -9.34 4.85
N ARG A 18 -3.85 -9.77 4.54
CA ARG A 18 -3.53 -11.16 4.20
C ARG A 18 -3.81 -12.11 5.36
N LYS A 19 -3.45 -11.74 6.59
CA LYS A 19 -3.78 -12.55 7.79
C LYS A 19 -5.30 -12.73 7.96
N CYS A 20 -6.06 -11.66 7.77
CA CYS A 20 -7.51 -11.67 8.00
C CYS A 20 -8.29 -12.37 6.88
N ARG A 21 -7.87 -12.20 5.62
CA ARG A 21 -8.63 -12.64 4.43
C ARG A 21 -8.03 -13.83 3.69
N LYS A 22 -6.78 -14.19 4.00
CA LYS A 22 -6.00 -15.24 3.32
C LYS A 22 -5.83 -15.02 1.82
N GLU A 23 -5.86 -13.75 1.40
CA GLU A 23 -5.65 -13.31 0.01
C GLU A 23 -4.86 -12.00 0.02
N ASN A 24 -4.26 -11.66 -1.12
CA ASN A 24 -3.55 -10.40 -1.29
C ASN A 24 -4.56 -9.26 -1.59
N PRO A 25 -4.36 -8.05 -1.06
CA PRO A 25 -5.12 -6.89 -1.52
C PRO A 25 -4.77 -6.59 -2.99
N SER A 26 -5.70 -5.95 -3.70
CA SER A 26 -5.40 -5.45 -5.04
C SER A 26 -4.57 -4.16 -4.98
N LEU A 27 -3.97 -3.78 -6.10
CA LEU A 27 -3.29 -2.48 -6.23
C LEU A 27 -4.27 -1.32 -5.94
N ASP A 28 -5.51 -1.42 -6.43
CA ASP A 28 -6.55 -0.41 -6.17
C ASP A 28 -6.89 -0.30 -4.67
N ASP A 29 -6.91 -1.40 -3.93
CA ASP A 29 -7.14 -1.36 -2.48
C ASP A 29 -5.97 -0.68 -1.76
N CYS A 30 -4.73 -0.94 -2.19
CA CYS A 30 -3.53 -0.29 -1.67
C CYS A 30 -3.54 1.23 -1.96
N ILE A 31 -3.97 1.62 -3.16
CA ILE A 31 -4.14 3.03 -3.55
C ILE A 31 -5.17 3.69 -2.65
N LYS A 32 -6.38 3.12 -2.52
CA LYS A 32 -7.45 3.66 -1.67
C LYS A 32 -7.03 3.81 -0.21
N PHE A 33 -6.36 2.80 0.35
CA PHE A 33 -5.82 2.89 1.70
C PHE A 33 -4.83 4.05 1.84
N THR A 34 -3.94 4.19 0.84
CA THR A 34 -2.94 5.25 0.83
C THR A 34 -3.61 6.62 0.73
N GLU A 35 -4.56 6.82 -0.18
CA GLU A 35 -5.34 8.06 -0.31
C GLU A 35 -6.05 8.44 1.00
N TRP A 36 -6.64 7.46 1.70
CA TRP A 36 -7.26 7.71 3.01
C TRP A 36 -6.28 8.17 4.09
N LYS A 37 -5.00 7.84 3.97
CA LYS A 37 -3.96 8.23 4.93
C LYS A 37 -3.34 9.59 4.65
N ILE A 38 -3.50 10.14 3.44
CA ILE A 38 -2.89 11.41 3.07
C ILE A 38 -3.99 12.45 2.89
N GLU A 39 -4.19 13.28 3.93
CA GLU A 39 -5.12 14.39 3.86
C GLU A 39 -4.60 15.45 2.86
N ASN A 40 -5.43 15.79 1.87
CA ASN A 40 -5.17 16.84 0.86
C ASN A 40 -3.93 16.62 -0.02
N TYR A 41 -3.61 15.37 -0.36
CA TYR A 41 -2.55 15.05 -1.32
C TYR A 41 -3.07 14.13 -2.42
N GLU A 42 -2.81 14.51 -3.67
CA GLU A 42 -3.10 13.68 -4.83
C GLU A 42 -1.90 12.78 -5.15
N LEU A 43 -2.14 11.48 -5.29
CA LEU A 43 -1.09 10.53 -5.63
C LEU A 43 -0.57 10.77 -7.05
N THR A 44 0.74 10.95 -7.17
CA THR A 44 1.42 11.03 -8.46
C THR A 44 1.68 9.63 -9.02
N ASP A 45 2.01 9.54 -10.30
CA ASP A 45 2.40 8.25 -10.91
C ASP A 45 3.64 7.64 -10.23
N SER A 46 4.57 8.47 -9.75
CA SER A 46 5.71 7.98 -8.96
C SER A 46 5.27 7.38 -7.62
N ASP A 47 4.25 7.95 -6.97
CA ASP A 47 3.72 7.38 -5.73
C ASP A 47 3.02 6.04 -6.00
N ARG A 48 2.29 5.93 -7.11
CA ARG A 48 1.66 4.68 -7.55
C ARG A 48 2.68 3.57 -7.80
N MET A 49 3.79 3.87 -8.46
CA MET A 49 4.89 2.91 -8.64
C MET A 49 5.49 2.44 -7.32
N ILE A 50 5.60 3.32 -6.32
CA ILE A 50 6.07 2.95 -4.97
C ILE A 50 5.06 2.03 -4.29
N ILE A 51 3.76 2.33 -4.36
CA ILE A 51 2.69 1.48 -3.81
C ILE A 51 2.72 0.09 -4.44
N GLU A 52 2.84 0.01 -5.76
CA GLU A 52 2.94 -1.25 -6.51
C GLU A 52 4.18 -2.04 -6.07
N SER A 53 5.34 -1.39 -5.96
CA SER A 53 6.57 -2.05 -5.49
C SER A 53 6.43 -2.60 -4.07
N ILE A 54 5.75 -1.88 -3.16
CA ILE A 54 5.48 -2.36 -1.80
C ILE A 54 4.55 -3.57 -1.82
N LEU A 55 3.48 -3.52 -2.63
CA LEU A 55 2.56 -4.64 -2.79
C LEU A 55 3.28 -5.89 -3.30
N LEU A 56 4.11 -5.75 -4.34
CA LEU A 56 4.91 -6.85 -4.87
C LEU A 56 5.83 -7.43 -3.78
N TYR A 57 6.60 -6.57 -3.10
CA TYR A 57 7.52 -7.00 -2.04
C TYR A 57 6.82 -7.79 -0.93
N GLU A 58 5.69 -7.28 -0.42
CA GLU A 58 4.94 -7.92 0.67
C GLU A 58 4.16 -9.18 0.25
N THR A 59 4.07 -9.47 -1.05
CA THR A 59 3.31 -10.62 -1.57
C THR A 59 4.18 -11.68 -2.23
N GLU A 60 5.36 -11.34 -2.75
CA GLU A 60 6.33 -12.29 -3.31
C GLU A 60 7.15 -13.02 -2.24
N GLU A 61 7.36 -12.44 -1.05
CA GLU A 61 8.10 -13.08 0.05
C GLU A 61 7.30 -14.13 0.86
N THR A 62 6.20 -14.70 0.33
CA THR A 62 5.32 -15.60 1.10
C THR A 62 4.86 -16.85 0.37
#